data_AF-A0A1Q4FFP0-F1
#
_entry.id   AF-A0A1Q4FFP0-F1
#
_cell.length_a   1.000
_cell.length_b   1.000
_cell.length_c   1.000
_cell.angle_alpha   90.00
_cell.angle_beta   90.00
_cell.angle_gamma   90.00
#
_symmetry.space_group_name_H-M   'P 1'
#
loop_
_entity.id
_entity.type
_entity.pdbx_description
1 polymer ?
#
loop_
_entity_poly.entity_id
_entity_poly.type
_entity_poly.pdbx_seq_one_letter_code
_entity_poly.pdbx_strand_id
1 'polypeptide(L)'
;MELTPEQYDIIHSTGNIRINAVAGSGKTTTIIEYAKARPKTAWILYLAFNRSVKLEAQIKPWGQKEFSLLDPDSNLLTFGQGV
;
A
#
# COMPACT_ATOMS: atom_id res chain seq x y z
N MET A 1 -4.34 -7.99 -17.17
CA MET A 1 -2.87 -8.05 -17.01
C MET A 1 -2.57 -9.34 -16.29
N GLU A 2 -1.61 -10.12 -16.77
CA GLU A 2 -1.21 -11.36 -16.12
C GLU A 2 -0.22 -11.04 -14.98
N LEU A 3 -0.46 -11.59 -13.80
CA LEU A 3 0.41 -11.42 -12.63
C LEU A 3 1.57 -12.39 -12.73
N THR A 4 2.78 -11.98 -12.33
CA THR A 4 3.88 -12.94 -12.20
C THR A 4 3.61 -13.89 -11.01
N PRO A 5 4.23 -15.08 -10.97
CA PRO A 5 4.10 -15.98 -9.82
C PRO A 5 4.46 -15.30 -8.50
N GLU A 6 5.52 -14.48 -8.46
CA GLU A 6 5.93 -13.75 -7.26
C GLU A 6 4.88 -12.71 -6.83
N GLN A 7 4.27 -12.00 -7.79
CA GLN A 7 3.18 -11.07 -7.50
C GLN A 7 1.97 -11.82 -6.95
N TYR A 8 1.62 -12.96 -7.55
CA TYR A 8 0.54 -13.81 -7.07
C TYR A 8 0.78 -14.26 -5.62
N ASP A 9 1.98 -14.74 -5.31
CA ASP A 9 2.35 -15.18 -3.96
C ASP A 9 2.28 -14.01 -2.96
N ILE A 10 2.76 -12.83 -3.34
CA ILE A 10 2.64 -11.62 -2.51
C ILE A 10 1.16 -11.28 -2.25
N ILE A 11 0.32 -11.27 -3.28
CA ILE A 11 -1.10 -10.89 -3.19
C ILE A 11 -1.88 -11.86 -2.29
N HIS A 12 -1.56 -13.15 -2.33
CA HIS A 12 -2.26 -14.18 -1.55
C HIS A 12 -1.57 -14.53 -0.22
N SER A 13 -0.41 -13.94 0.07
CA SER A 13 0.29 -14.13 1.34
C SER A 13 -0.56 -13.73 2.54
N THR A 14 -0.26 -14.34 3.69
CA THR A 14 -0.89 -14.07 4.98
C THR A 14 0.16 -13.76 6.03
N GLY A 15 -0.16 -12.92 7.02
CA GLY A 15 0.78 -12.55 8.08
C GLY A 15 1.85 -11.55 7.61
N ASN A 16 2.98 -11.52 8.33
CA ASN A 16 4.05 -10.56 8.07
C ASN A 16 4.99 -11.09 6.98
N ILE A 17 5.25 -10.27 5.97
CA ILE A 17 6.14 -10.60 4.86
C ILE A 17 7.15 -9.47 4.62
N ARG A 18 8.32 -9.82 4.11
CA ARG A 18 9.30 -8.87 3.57
C ARG A 18 9.56 -9.20 2.12
N ILE A 19 9.47 -8.19 1.26
CA ILE A 19 9.64 -8.34 -0.18
C ILE A 19 10.85 -7.54 -0.61
N ASN A 20 11.80 -8.20 -1.28
CA ASN A 20 12.88 -7.51 -1.97
C ASN A 20 12.40 -7.17 -3.38
N ALA A 21 12.45 -5.89 -3.75
CA ALA A 21 11.93 -5.43 -5.03
C ALA A 21 12.93 -4.52 -5.74
N VAL A 22 13.24 -4.84 -7.00
CA VAL A 22 14.11 -4.03 -7.86
C VAL A 22 13.33 -2.92 -8.58
N ALA A 23 14.02 -1.98 -9.22
CA ALA A 23 13.36 -1.01 -10.11
C ALA A 23 12.61 -1.74 -11.24
N GLY A 24 11.45 -1.23 -11.66
CA GLY A 24 10.65 -1.85 -12.73
C GLY A 24 9.83 -3.10 -12.36
N SER A 25 10.00 -3.70 -11.17
CA SER A 25 9.29 -4.91 -10.72
C SER A 25 7.76 -4.79 -10.51
N GLY A 26 7.14 -3.65 -10.83
CA GLY A 26 5.70 -3.47 -10.63
C GLY A 26 5.26 -3.36 -9.17
N LYS A 27 6.11 -2.81 -8.28
CA LYS A 27 5.81 -2.58 -6.84
C LYS A 27 4.43 -1.98 -6.61
N THR A 28 4.15 -0.86 -7.28
CA THR A 28 2.89 -0.14 -7.14
C THR A 28 1.71 -1.02 -7.55
N THR A 29 1.79 -1.68 -8.71
CA THR A 29 0.76 -2.62 -9.19
C THR A 29 0.51 -3.72 -8.17
N THR A 30 1.58 -4.30 -7.62
CA THR A 30 1.51 -5.38 -6.63
C THR A 30 0.76 -4.92 -5.36
N ILE A 31 1.06 -3.72 -4.85
CA ILE A 31 0.38 -3.17 -3.66
C ILE A 31 -1.11 -2.88 -3.93
N ILE A 32 -1.45 -2.41 -5.13
CA ILE A 32 -2.84 -2.17 -5.54
C ILE A 32 -3.62 -3.48 -5.56
N GLU A 33 -3.10 -4.50 -6.23
CA GLU A 33 -3.77 -5.80 -6.37
C GLU A 33 -3.83 -6.52 -5.01
N TYR A 34 -2.80 -6.39 -4.18
CA TYR A 34 -2.81 -6.86 -2.80
C TYR A 34 -3.99 -6.25 -2.02
N ALA A 35 -4.19 -4.94 -2.11
CA ALA A 35 -5.30 -4.27 -1.43
C ALA A 35 -6.67 -4.68 -1.98
N LYS A 36 -6.81 -4.86 -3.30
CA LYS A 36 -8.06 -5.33 -3.93
C LYS A 36 -8.42 -6.77 -3.58
N ALA A 37 -7.42 -7.61 -3.34
CA ALA A 37 -7.62 -9.01 -2.96
C ALA A 37 -8.07 -9.19 -1.50
N ARG A 38 -8.09 -8.11 -0.70
CA ARG A 38 -8.61 -8.14 0.67
C ARG A 38 -10.11 -7.82 0.70
N PRO A 39 -10.84 -8.33 1.72
CA PRO A 39 -12.25 -7.97 1.92
C PRO A 39 -12.44 -6.45 1.90
N LYS A 40 -13.55 -5.96 1.33
CA LYS A 40 -13.84 -4.51 1.28
C LYS A 40 -13.96 -3.86 2.67
N THR A 41 -14.18 -4.66 3.70
CA THR A 41 -14.23 -4.26 5.10
C THR A 41 -12.85 -4.18 5.76
N ALA A 42 -11.78 -4.62 5.08
CA ALA A 42 -10.44 -4.62 5.64
C ALA A 42 -9.88 -3.20 5.71
N TRP A 43 -9.46 -2.79 6.91
CA TRP A 43 -8.65 -1.60 7.07
C TRP A 43 -7.21 -1.89 6.69
N ILE A 44 -6.66 -1.06 5.80
CA ILE A 44 -5.27 -1.18 5.36
C ILE A 44 -4.60 0.16 5.60
N LEU A 45 -3.60 0.19 6.46
CA LEU A 45 -2.71 1.34 6.63
C LEU A 45 -1.61 1.28 5.55
N TYR A 46 -1.49 2.33 4.74
CA TYR A 46 -0.43 2.47 3.75
C TYR A 46 0.56 3.57 4.18
N LEU A 47 1.77 3.16 4.52
CA LEU A 47 2.86 4.04 4.92
C LEU A 47 3.76 4.32 3.71
N ALA A 48 3.95 5.60 3.40
CA ALA A 48 4.81 6.05 2.31
C ALA A 48 5.80 7.09 2.82
N PHE A 49 7.05 6.99 2.36
CA PHE A 49 8.15 7.88 2.75
C PHE A 49 8.11 9.24 2.06
N ASN A 50 7.46 9.34 0.90
CA ASN A 50 7.48 10.56 0.08
C ASN A 50 6.06 11.04 -0.24
N ARG A 51 5.88 12.37 -0.25
CA ARG A 51 4.60 13.02 -0.59
C ARG A 51 4.07 12.59 -1.96
N SER A 52 4.94 12.46 -2.96
CA SER A 52 4.56 12.02 -4.30
C SER A 52 3.93 10.62 -4.30
N VAL A 53 4.53 9.67 -3.58
CA VAL A 53 4.02 8.29 -3.44
C VAL A 53 2.68 8.28 -2.72
N LYS A 54 2.52 9.11 -1.69
CA LYS A 54 1.23 9.29 -1.00
C LYS A 54 0.15 9.79 -1.97
N LEU A 55 0.44 10.83 -2.74
CA LEU A 55 -0.52 11.40 -3.69
C LEU A 55 -0.90 10.39 -4.78
N GLU A 56 0.05 9.62 -5.29
CA GLU A 56 -0.24 8.56 -6.26
C GLU A 56 -1.18 7.49 -5.67
N ALA A 57 -1.04 7.17 -4.39
CA ALA A 57 -1.89 6.19 -3.70
C ALA A 57 -3.31 6.73 -3.39
N GLN A 58 -3.47 8.04 -3.16
CA GLN A 58 -4.77 8.66 -2.87
C GLN A 58 -5.73 8.64 -4.05
N ILE A 59 -5.20 8.64 -5.28
CA ILE A 59 -6.00 8.67 -6.52
C ILE A 59 -6.60 7.28 -6.84
N LYS A 60 -6.25 6.23 -6.06
CA LYS A 60 -6.61 4.83 -6.39
C LYS A 60 -7.96 4.41 -5.79
N PRO A 61 -8.70 3.51 -6.47
CA PRO A 61 -10.16 3.37 -6.30
C PRO A 61 -10.65 2.64 -5.04
N TRP A 62 -9.83 2.42 -3.99
CA TRP A 62 -10.22 1.58 -2.84
C TRP A 62 -10.98 2.30 -1.71
N GLY A 63 -11.73 3.36 -2.02
CA GLY A 63 -12.88 3.82 -1.22
C GLY A 63 -12.61 4.50 0.13
N GLN A 64 -11.58 4.14 0.90
CA GLN A 64 -11.24 4.76 2.18
C GLN A 64 -9.87 4.28 2.68
N LYS A 65 -8.96 5.20 3.04
CA LYS A 65 -7.80 4.91 3.90
C LYS A 65 -7.37 6.16 4.68
N GLU A 66 -7.08 5.98 5.97
CA GLU A 66 -6.23 6.88 6.72
C GLU A 66 -4.77 6.66 6.31
N PHE A 67 -4.01 7.75 6.17
CA PHE A 67 -2.62 7.69 5.70
C PHE A 67 -1.71 8.45 6.66
N SER A 68 -0.70 7.77 7.20
CA SER A 68 0.40 8.41 7.92
C SER A 68 1.56 8.68 6.97
N LEU A 69 2.04 9.92 6.94
CA LEU A 69 3.32 10.24 6.31
C LEU A 69 4.41 9.88 7.33
N LEU A 70 5.38 9.06 6.92
CA LEU A 70 6.61 8.87 7.68
C LEU A 70 7.69 9.68 6.98
N ASP A 71 7.98 10.85 7.53
CA ASP A 71 9.17 11.63 7.21
C ASP A 71 10.40 10.92 7.82
N PRO A 72 11.48 10.64 7.06
CA PRO A 72 12.73 10.12 7.61
C PRO A 72 13.31 10.96 8.76
N ASP A 73 12.93 12.24 8.88
CA ASP A 73 13.46 13.18 9.89
C ASP A 73 12.50 13.48 11.07
N SER A 74 11.54 12.59 11.37
CA SER A 74 10.62 12.68 12.53
C SER A 74 9.47 13.70 12.44
N ASN A 75 8.66 13.64 11.39
CA ASN A 75 7.31 14.25 11.41
C ASN A 75 6.23 13.20 11.08
N LEU A 76 5.69 12.59 12.12
CA LEU A 76 4.49 11.75 12.05
C LEU A 76 3.28 12.67 11.81
N LEU A 77 2.86 12.84 10.54
CA LEU A 77 1.58 13.48 10.25
C LEU A 77 0.49 12.42 10.29
N THR A 78 -0.15 12.29 11.45
CA THR A 78 -1.43 11.58 11.64
C THR A 78 -2.59 12.50 11.34
N PHE A 79 -3.48 12.09 10.44
CA PHE A 79 -4.85 12.57 10.40
C PHE A 79 -5.76 11.35 10.47
N GLY A 80 -6.36 11.15 11.63
CA GLY A 80 -7.58 10.38 11.78
C GLY A 80 -8.67 11.34 12.22
N GLN A 81 -9.81 11.31 11.55
CA GLN A 81 -11.01 11.93 12.08
C GLN A 81 -11.74 10.82 12.83
N GLY A 82 -11.61 10.85 14.16
CA GLY A 82 -12.49 10.08 15.03
C GLY A 82 -13.94 10.47 14.75
N VAL A 83 -14.82 9.48 14.77
CA VAL A 83 -16.24 9.74 14.97
C VAL A 83 -16.42 10.37 16.35
#